data_AF-V9KWD7-F1
#
_entry.id   AF-V9KWD7-F1
#
_cell.length_a   1.000
_cell.length_b   1.000
_cell.length_c   1.000
_cell.angle_alpha   90.00
_cell.angle_beta   90.00
_cell.angle_gamma   90.00
#
_symmetry.space_group_name_H-M   'P 1'
#
loop_
_entity.id
_entity.type
_entity.pdbx_description
1 polymer ?
#
loop_
_entity_poly.entity_id
_entity_poly.type
_entity_poly.pdbx_seq_one_letter_code
_entity_poly.pdbx_strand_id
1 'polypeptide(L)'
;YLVERRMGKSRRALLTQLARNKGFRVDTELSESVTHIVSENNSGDEVLAFVEKQSTVSGERLSAAALVDITWFTDSMGAGRLLEIETRHRLQVKSVFSAGASSAAIPTYACQRRTTLNNHNKVLTDALKILAENAEYCESVGRYLAFTRVSSILKSLPYAVTSVDSLRGFPGLGEHCRKVIEEILEDGVCQEVESVTQSQRYQTLTLFTSIFGVGVKTAEKWYKEQHQTLADLRASQIRFTKEQQVGLQYYEDLTTPVTRAEADMIRKTVEEAVYRYLPGAVITLAGGFRRGKETGHDVDFLITHPEEGKEKGLVTKVIQHMASQGLMLYSDEIGNSYQKCRKQETSKFDHFERCFTIVKLNQEPVNTAVSGNDSREGGQGAGGQGAGHRPEDKHWKAVRVDLVIVPISQFAYALLGWTGSQLFERELRRYAKNCKHMILTSHALYHPQQNEYFSAATEEEIFAHLELDYIAPWERNA
;
A
#
# COMPACT_ATOMS: atom_id res chain seq x y z
N TYR A 1 24.26 -17.39 -37.25
CA TYR A 1 22.86 -17.78 -37.52
C TYR A 1 21.95 -16.56 -37.47
N LEU A 2 20.98 -16.44 -38.38
CA LEU A 2 19.99 -15.35 -38.39
C LEU A 2 18.63 -15.88 -37.91
N VAL A 3 18.04 -15.27 -36.87
CA VAL A 3 16.77 -15.68 -36.26
C VAL A 3 15.58 -15.24 -37.12
N GLU A 4 14.77 -16.19 -37.59
CA GLU A 4 13.67 -15.89 -38.52
C GLU A 4 12.48 -15.16 -37.89
N ARG A 5 12.15 -15.42 -36.60
CA ARG A 5 10.91 -14.97 -35.90
C ARG A 5 10.29 -13.66 -36.44
N ARG A 6 10.72 -12.51 -35.92
CA ARG A 6 10.20 -11.19 -36.30
C ARG A 6 10.90 -10.61 -37.54
N MET A 7 12.02 -11.20 -37.96
CA MET A 7 12.76 -10.85 -39.18
C MET A 7 11.99 -11.23 -40.45
N GLY A 8 11.30 -12.38 -40.43
CA GLY A 8 10.58 -12.96 -41.57
C GLY A 8 11.48 -13.70 -42.56
N LYS A 9 10.93 -14.73 -43.20
CA LYS A 9 11.64 -15.65 -44.11
C LYS A 9 12.31 -14.94 -45.30
N SER A 10 11.61 -14.00 -45.94
CA SER A 10 12.12 -13.27 -47.11
C SER A 10 13.34 -12.40 -46.76
N ARG A 11 13.28 -11.70 -45.62
CA ARG A 11 14.38 -10.84 -45.15
C ARG A 11 15.59 -11.66 -44.71
N ARG A 12 15.36 -12.75 -43.97
CA ARG A 12 16.40 -13.72 -43.60
C ARG A 12 17.14 -14.26 -44.82
N ALA A 13 16.41 -14.65 -45.87
CA ALA A 13 17.00 -15.17 -47.11
C ALA A 13 17.87 -14.12 -47.81
N LEU A 14 17.38 -12.89 -47.95
CA LEU A 14 18.12 -11.77 -48.53
C LEU A 14 19.44 -11.50 -47.78
N LEU A 15 19.37 -11.36 -46.45
CA LEU A 15 20.54 -11.08 -45.62
C LEU A 15 21.55 -12.23 -45.66
N THR A 16 21.08 -13.48 -45.69
CA THR A 16 21.93 -14.67 -45.84
C THR A 16 22.69 -14.65 -47.17
N GLN A 17 22.01 -14.34 -48.28
CA GLN A 17 22.64 -14.26 -49.59
C GLN A 17 23.68 -13.14 -49.65
N LEU A 18 23.34 -11.95 -49.14
CA LEU A 18 24.27 -10.81 -49.09
C LEU A 18 25.53 -11.14 -48.29
N ALA A 19 25.38 -11.76 -47.12
CA ALA A 19 26.50 -12.16 -46.28
C ALA A 19 27.42 -13.18 -46.96
N ARG A 20 26.85 -14.21 -47.58
CA ARG A 20 27.62 -15.23 -48.30
C ARG A 20 28.39 -14.64 -49.48
N ASN A 21 27.77 -13.71 -50.22
CA ASN A 21 28.45 -13.01 -51.32
C ASN A 21 29.64 -12.15 -50.85
N LYS A 22 29.61 -11.68 -49.60
CA LYS A 22 30.73 -10.96 -48.96
C LYS A 22 31.71 -11.89 -48.23
N GLY A 23 31.61 -13.21 -48.41
CA GLY A 23 32.53 -14.19 -47.83
C GLY A 23 32.23 -14.59 -46.39
N PHE A 24 31.10 -14.17 -45.81
CA PHE A 24 30.69 -14.58 -44.47
C PHE A 24 29.99 -15.94 -44.50
N ARG A 25 30.29 -16.78 -43.50
CA ARG A 25 29.56 -18.02 -43.27
C ARG A 25 28.27 -17.73 -42.49
N VAL A 26 27.13 -18.09 -43.08
CA VAL A 26 25.82 -18.01 -42.43
C VAL A 26 25.14 -19.37 -42.49
N ASP A 27 25.05 -20.04 -41.35
CA ASP A 27 24.40 -21.34 -41.21
C ASP A 27 22.85 -21.19 -41.19
N THR A 28 22.17 -22.13 -41.84
CA THR A 28 20.70 -22.20 -41.95
C THR A 28 20.04 -22.84 -40.75
N GLU A 29 20.81 -23.57 -39.95
CA GLU A 29 20.38 -24.26 -38.74
C GLU A 29 21.30 -23.86 -37.59
N LEU A 30 20.80 -23.96 -36.36
CA LEU A 30 21.60 -23.76 -35.17
C LEU A 30 22.46 -25.01 -34.92
N SER A 31 23.76 -24.84 -34.76
CA SER A 31 24.73 -25.92 -34.47
C SER A 31 25.88 -25.38 -33.62
N GLU A 32 26.72 -26.28 -33.08
CA GLU A 32 27.88 -25.90 -32.25
C GLU A 32 28.89 -24.99 -32.98
N SER A 33 28.90 -25.01 -34.31
CA SER A 33 29.76 -24.13 -35.12
C SER A 33 29.28 -22.68 -35.17
N VAL A 34 28.08 -22.39 -34.68
CA VAL A 34 27.50 -21.05 -34.67
C VAL A 34 28.13 -20.21 -33.56
N THR A 35 28.87 -19.18 -33.94
CA THR A 35 29.52 -18.24 -33.00
C THR A 35 28.64 -17.04 -32.64
N HIS A 36 27.72 -16.64 -33.54
CA HIS A 36 26.86 -15.46 -33.36
C HIS A 36 25.42 -15.78 -33.78
N ILE A 37 24.47 -15.41 -32.93
CA ILE A 37 23.04 -15.52 -33.17
C ILE A 37 22.50 -14.09 -33.27
N VAL A 38 22.13 -13.72 -34.49
CA VAL A 38 21.69 -12.37 -34.84
C VAL A 38 20.17 -12.35 -34.91
N SER A 39 19.57 -11.38 -34.23
CA SER A 39 18.13 -11.17 -34.24
C SER A 39 17.78 -9.72 -34.58
N GLU A 40 16.57 -9.50 -35.09
CA GLU A 40 16.05 -8.17 -35.41
C GLU A 40 14.70 -8.00 -34.72
N ASN A 41 14.54 -6.90 -33.97
CA ASN A 41 13.31 -6.56 -33.24
C ASN A 41 12.86 -7.59 -32.18
N ASN A 42 13.76 -8.43 -31.66
CA ASN A 42 13.46 -9.34 -30.53
C ASN A 42 14.29 -8.95 -29.31
N SER A 43 13.77 -9.22 -28.10
CA SER A 43 14.55 -9.05 -26.86
C SER A 43 15.58 -10.19 -26.67
N GLY A 44 16.60 -9.96 -25.84
CA GLY A 44 17.57 -11.01 -25.51
C GLY A 44 16.92 -12.25 -24.90
N ASP A 45 15.93 -12.06 -24.02
CA ASP A 45 15.19 -13.14 -23.38
C ASP A 45 14.35 -13.95 -24.40
N GLU A 46 13.72 -13.28 -25.37
CA GLU A 46 12.95 -13.94 -26.45
C GLU A 46 13.83 -14.82 -27.35
N VAL A 47 15.06 -14.35 -27.64
CA VAL A 47 16.00 -15.10 -28.46
C VAL A 47 16.61 -16.26 -27.68
N LEU A 48 16.94 -16.07 -26.39
CA LEU A 48 17.46 -17.14 -25.54
C LEU A 48 16.45 -18.29 -25.42
N ALA A 49 15.18 -17.99 -25.13
CA ALA A 49 14.13 -19.00 -25.04
C ALA A 49 13.89 -19.73 -26.37
N PHE A 50 14.02 -19.03 -27.51
CA PHE A 50 13.95 -19.64 -28.84
C PHE A 50 15.10 -20.62 -29.07
N VAL A 51 16.33 -20.25 -28.70
CA VAL A 51 17.53 -21.07 -28.84
C VAL A 51 17.45 -22.30 -27.92
N GLU A 52 17.02 -22.15 -26.68
CA GLU A 52 16.84 -23.26 -25.74
C GLU A 52 15.80 -24.27 -26.23
N LYS A 53 14.68 -23.78 -26.82
CA LYS A 53 13.65 -24.64 -27.40
C LYS A 53 14.12 -25.41 -28.64
N GLN A 54 15.05 -24.85 -29.43
CA GLN A 54 15.64 -25.57 -30.55
C GLN A 54 16.77 -26.52 -30.11
N SER A 55 17.47 -26.18 -29.04
CA SER A 55 18.51 -27.02 -28.41
C SER A 55 17.92 -28.28 -27.77
N THR A 56 16.73 -28.19 -27.15
CA THR A 56 16.03 -29.36 -26.60
C THR A 56 15.46 -30.31 -27.66
N VAL A 57 15.24 -29.82 -28.88
CA VAL A 57 14.81 -30.64 -30.02
C VAL A 57 15.99 -31.33 -30.72
N SER A 58 17.19 -30.75 -30.66
CA SER A 58 18.41 -31.27 -31.28
C SER A 58 19.33 -32.04 -30.33
N GLY A 59 19.15 -31.89 -29.01
CA GLY A 59 19.91 -32.61 -27.98
C GLY A 59 21.27 -31.98 -27.61
N GLU A 60 21.64 -30.83 -28.18
CA GLU A 60 22.95 -30.20 -28.03
C GLU A 60 22.84 -28.84 -27.30
N ARG A 61 23.71 -28.58 -26.31
CA ARG A 61 23.73 -27.32 -25.52
C ARG A 61 24.55 -26.24 -26.24
N LEU A 62 23.89 -25.23 -26.78
CA LEU A 62 24.52 -24.03 -27.38
C LEU A 62 24.98 -23.04 -26.28
N SER A 63 26.09 -23.30 -25.58
CA SER A 63 26.53 -22.45 -24.44
C SER A 63 27.50 -21.32 -24.81
N ALA A 64 28.00 -21.24 -26.05
CA ALA A 64 29.10 -20.33 -26.42
C ALA A 64 28.77 -19.25 -27.47
N ALA A 65 27.57 -19.27 -28.06
CA ALA A 65 27.21 -18.33 -29.13
C ALA A 65 26.78 -16.95 -28.57
N ALA A 66 27.29 -15.87 -29.16
CA ALA A 66 26.93 -14.51 -28.75
C ALA A 66 25.55 -14.10 -29.30
N LEU A 67 24.70 -13.54 -28.44
CA LEU A 67 23.40 -12.99 -28.80
C LEU A 67 23.54 -11.51 -29.17
N VAL A 68 23.30 -11.20 -30.45
CA VAL A 68 23.54 -9.86 -30.99
C VAL A 68 22.33 -9.35 -31.79
N ASP A 69 22.15 -8.04 -31.77
CA ASP A 69 21.17 -7.33 -32.57
C ASP A 69 21.62 -7.25 -34.05
N ILE A 70 20.68 -7.00 -34.95
CA ILE A 70 20.92 -6.86 -36.38
C ILE A 70 21.94 -5.77 -36.72
N THR A 71 22.07 -4.75 -35.85
CA THR A 71 23.07 -3.67 -35.98
C THR A 71 24.50 -4.19 -36.07
N TRP A 72 24.87 -5.21 -35.29
CA TRP A 72 26.21 -5.83 -35.38
C TRP A 72 26.46 -6.47 -36.74
N PHE A 73 25.43 -7.13 -37.27
CA PHE A 73 25.49 -7.78 -38.57
C PHE A 73 25.63 -6.74 -39.68
N THR A 74 24.88 -5.64 -39.63
CA THR A 74 25.02 -4.56 -40.63
C THR A 74 26.38 -3.88 -40.56
N ASP A 75 26.90 -3.63 -39.36
CA ASP A 75 28.21 -2.98 -39.18
C ASP A 75 29.35 -3.88 -39.68
N SER A 76 29.31 -5.18 -39.37
CA SER A 76 30.29 -6.17 -39.86
C SER A 76 30.22 -6.34 -41.39
N MET A 77 29.01 -6.34 -41.95
CA MET A 77 28.79 -6.37 -43.39
C MET A 77 29.29 -5.10 -44.10
N GLY A 78 29.19 -3.95 -43.44
CA GLY A 78 29.74 -2.68 -43.92
C GLY A 78 31.28 -2.68 -43.93
N ALA A 79 31.89 -3.20 -42.86
CA ALA A 79 33.34 -3.29 -42.72
C ALA A 79 34.00 -4.42 -43.54
N GLY A 80 33.21 -5.36 -44.07
CA GLY A 80 33.70 -6.51 -44.83
C GLY A 80 34.46 -7.55 -44.00
N ARG A 81 34.38 -7.45 -42.67
CA ARG A 81 34.96 -8.39 -41.70
C ARG A 81 34.10 -8.44 -40.44
N LEU A 82 34.25 -9.48 -39.63
CA LEU A 82 33.59 -9.55 -38.32
C LEU A 82 34.18 -8.48 -37.39
N LEU A 83 33.31 -7.65 -36.81
CA LEU A 83 33.69 -6.65 -35.82
C LEU A 83 33.58 -7.22 -34.40
N GLU A 84 34.34 -6.64 -33.48
CA GLU A 84 34.19 -6.95 -32.05
C GLU A 84 32.80 -6.54 -31.54
N ILE A 85 32.27 -7.33 -30.60
CA ILE A 85 30.94 -7.12 -30.07
C ILE A 85 30.97 -6.05 -28.97
N GLU A 86 30.70 -4.81 -29.36
CA GLU A 86 30.43 -3.69 -28.43
C GLU A 86 29.12 -3.85 -27.63
N THR A 87 28.96 -3.09 -26.56
CA THR A 87 27.76 -3.12 -25.69
C THR A 87 26.47 -2.83 -26.46
N ARG A 88 26.51 -1.91 -27.44
CA ARG A 88 25.36 -1.54 -28.27
C ARG A 88 24.88 -2.68 -29.18
N HIS A 89 25.76 -3.62 -29.49
CA HIS A 89 25.49 -4.77 -30.37
C HIS A 89 24.83 -5.93 -29.63
N ARG A 90 24.96 -5.98 -28.29
CA ARG A 90 24.49 -7.12 -27.49
C ARG A 90 23.01 -6.97 -27.18
N LEU A 91 22.27 -8.04 -27.44
CA LEU A 91 20.92 -8.14 -26.91
C LEU A 91 21.03 -8.29 -25.39
N GLN A 92 20.39 -7.36 -24.66
CA GLN A 92 20.34 -7.41 -23.21
C GLN A 92 19.48 -8.61 -22.81
N VAL A 93 20.14 -9.67 -22.35
CA VAL A 93 19.51 -10.77 -21.63
C VAL A 93 19.48 -10.33 -20.17
N LYS A 94 18.33 -10.42 -19.50
CA LYS A 94 18.30 -10.19 -18.06
C LYS A 94 19.23 -11.22 -17.43
N SER A 95 20.37 -10.77 -16.93
CA SER A 95 21.29 -11.59 -16.15
C SER A 95 20.46 -12.42 -15.19
N VAL A 96 20.65 -13.74 -15.24
CA VAL A 96 20.22 -14.63 -14.18
C VAL A 96 20.98 -14.18 -12.93
N PHE A 97 20.43 -13.16 -12.25
CA PHE A 97 20.53 -13.12 -10.82
C PHE A 97 20.05 -14.49 -10.40
N SER A 98 21.03 -15.30 -9.97
CA SER A 98 20.87 -16.45 -9.13
C SER A 98 19.43 -16.54 -8.64
N ALA A 99 18.66 -17.39 -9.31
CA ALA A 99 17.46 -17.99 -8.76
C ALA A 99 17.90 -18.92 -7.61
N GLY A 100 18.57 -18.32 -6.62
CA GLY A 100 18.66 -18.77 -5.24
C GLY A 100 17.59 -18.08 -4.38
N ALA A 101 16.68 -17.30 -4.98
CA ALA A 101 15.32 -17.32 -4.48
C ALA A 101 14.83 -18.74 -4.74
N SER A 102 14.83 -19.54 -3.68
CA SER A 102 14.00 -20.73 -3.58
C SER A 102 12.70 -20.49 -4.38
N SER A 103 12.21 -21.52 -5.05
CA SER A 103 10.79 -21.68 -5.38
C SER A 103 9.94 -21.71 -4.10
N ALA A 104 10.16 -20.74 -3.21
CA ALA A 104 9.42 -20.51 -2.01
C ALA A 104 8.12 -19.88 -2.48
N ALA A 105 7.07 -20.69 -2.44
CA ALA A 105 5.72 -20.21 -2.65
C ALA A 105 5.50 -18.96 -1.79
N ILE A 106 4.94 -17.91 -2.38
CA ILE A 106 4.63 -16.67 -1.66
C ILE A 106 3.70 -17.02 -0.49
N PRO A 107 4.07 -16.64 0.75
CA PRO A 107 3.24 -16.97 1.90
C PRO A 107 1.84 -16.37 1.78
N THR A 108 0.83 -17.17 2.12
CA THR A 108 -0.59 -16.78 2.05
C THR A 108 -0.92 -15.63 3.01
N TYR A 109 -0.36 -15.64 4.23
CA TYR A 109 -0.68 -14.68 5.27
C TYR A 109 0.21 -13.45 5.19
N ALA A 110 -0.37 -12.26 5.34
CA ALA A 110 0.39 -11.01 5.31
C ALA A 110 1.42 -10.92 6.45
N CYS A 111 1.15 -11.56 7.58
CA CYS A 111 2.08 -11.66 8.71
C CYS A 111 3.30 -12.57 8.46
N GLN A 112 3.44 -13.11 7.25
CA GLN A 112 4.61 -13.87 6.80
C GLN A 112 5.30 -13.18 5.61
N ARG A 113 4.90 -11.95 5.27
CA ARG A 113 5.45 -11.18 4.15
C ARG A 113 5.95 -9.83 4.65
N ARG A 114 7.09 -9.39 4.13
CA ARG A 114 7.62 -8.05 4.37
C ARG A 114 7.04 -7.11 3.31
N THR A 115 6.12 -6.25 3.70
CA THR A 115 5.46 -5.27 2.82
C THR A 115 5.89 -3.86 3.19
N THR A 116 6.86 -3.32 2.44
CA THR A 116 7.34 -1.95 2.63
C THR A 116 6.40 -0.92 1.95
N LEU A 117 6.71 0.38 2.09
CA LEU A 117 6.01 1.44 1.35
C LEU A 117 6.40 1.51 -0.14
N ASN A 118 7.50 0.87 -0.55
CA ASN A 118 7.91 0.82 -1.94
C ASN A 118 7.08 -0.22 -2.71
N ASN A 119 5.98 0.24 -3.31
CA ASN A 119 5.06 -0.59 -4.07
C ASN A 119 5.36 -0.53 -5.58
N HIS A 120 5.98 -1.58 -6.11
CA HIS A 120 6.29 -1.71 -7.54
C HIS A 120 5.07 -1.97 -8.43
N ASN A 121 3.91 -2.24 -7.84
CA ASN A 121 2.69 -2.66 -8.53
C ASN A 121 1.54 -1.66 -8.31
N LYS A 122 1.87 -0.37 -8.09
CA LYS A 122 0.90 0.67 -7.70
C LYS A 122 -0.35 0.71 -8.61
N VAL A 123 -0.15 0.67 -9.93
CA VAL A 123 -1.25 0.69 -10.92
C VAL A 123 -2.24 -0.46 -10.68
N LEU A 124 -1.73 -1.69 -10.49
CA LEU A 124 -2.56 -2.86 -10.21
C LEU A 124 -3.24 -2.76 -8.84
N THR A 125 -2.49 -2.34 -7.81
CA THR A 125 -3.01 -2.30 -6.44
C THR A 125 -4.04 -1.21 -6.24
N ASP A 126 -3.93 -0.09 -6.94
CA ASP A 126 -4.88 1.02 -6.89
C ASP A 126 -6.21 0.62 -7.56
N ALA A 127 -6.13 -0.05 -8.71
CA ALA A 127 -7.31 -0.63 -9.37
C ALA A 127 -8.05 -1.64 -8.46
N LEU A 128 -7.31 -2.57 -7.84
CA LEU A 128 -7.90 -3.52 -6.90
C LEU A 128 -8.45 -2.84 -5.64
N LYS A 129 -7.87 -1.71 -5.22
CA LYS A 129 -8.37 -0.92 -4.10
C LYS A 129 -9.75 -0.31 -4.44
N ILE A 130 -9.92 0.26 -5.63
CA ILE A 130 -11.22 0.77 -6.10
C ILE A 130 -12.29 -0.34 -6.08
N LEU A 131 -11.96 -1.51 -6.61
CA LEU A 131 -12.87 -2.65 -6.61
C LEU A 131 -13.17 -3.18 -5.20
N ALA A 132 -12.20 -3.12 -4.29
CA ALA A 132 -12.40 -3.46 -2.88
C ALA A 132 -13.35 -2.48 -2.19
N GLU A 133 -13.14 -1.18 -2.34
CA GLU A 133 -14.00 -0.12 -1.79
C GLU A 133 -15.43 -0.25 -2.32
N ASN A 134 -15.59 -0.45 -3.64
CA ASN A 134 -16.91 -0.69 -4.22
C ASN A 134 -17.56 -1.98 -3.70
N ALA A 135 -16.79 -3.06 -3.51
CA ALA A 135 -17.32 -4.29 -2.92
C ALA A 135 -17.79 -4.07 -1.47
N GLU A 136 -17.10 -3.23 -0.70
CA GLU A 136 -17.53 -2.84 0.65
C GLU A 136 -18.85 -2.05 0.62
N TYR A 137 -19.00 -1.11 -0.31
CA TYR A 137 -20.26 -0.38 -0.52
C TYR A 137 -21.43 -1.27 -0.97
N CYS A 138 -21.13 -2.39 -1.64
CA CYS A 138 -22.10 -3.41 -2.00
C CYS A 138 -22.31 -4.46 -0.89
N GLU A 139 -21.75 -4.27 0.30
CA GLU A 139 -21.75 -5.22 1.43
C GLU A 139 -21.22 -6.62 1.06
N SER A 140 -20.39 -6.70 0.01
CA SER A 140 -19.82 -7.93 -0.52
C SER A 140 -18.49 -8.26 0.14
N VAL A 141 -18.57 -8.71 1.40
CA VAL A 141 -17.39 -9.02 2.23
C VAL A 141 -16.41 -9.97 1.54
N GLY A 142 -16.92 -11.02 0.86
CA GLY A 142 -16.07 -11.99 0.15
C GLY A 142 -15.22 -11.35 -0.95
N ARG A 143 -15.82 -10.47 -1.77
CA ARG A 143 -15.12 -9.75 -2.85
C ARG A 143 -14.11 -8.75 -2.28
N TYR A 144 -14.51 -7.97 -1.28
CA TYR A 144 -13.62 -7.06 -0.56
C TYR A 144 -12.38 -7.79 -0.02
N LEU A 145 -12.57 -8.94 0.63
CA LEU A 145 -11.47 -9.75 1.16
C LEU A 145 -10.56 -10.30 0.05
N ALA A 146 -11.12 -10.71 -1.09
CA ALA A 146 -10.35 -11.21 -2.23
C ALA A 146 -9.46 -10.10 -2.82
N PHE A 147 -10.04 -8.94 -3.17
CA PHE A 147 -9.29 -7.82 -3.73
C PHE A 147 -8.23 -7.29 -2.78
N THR A 148 -8.55 -7.13 -1.48
CA THR A 148 -7.57 -6.65 -0.49
C THR A 148 -6.40 -7.62 -0.31
N ARG A 149 -6.65 -8.94 -0.31
CA ARG A 149 -5.58 -9.95 -0.18
C ARG A 149 -4.66 -9.99 -1.41
N VAL A 150 -5.24 -9.94 -2.62
CA VAL A 150 -4.43 -9.91 -3.86
C VAL A 150 -3.63 -8.62 -3.94
N SER A 151 -4.25 -7.46 -3.66
CA SER A 151 -3.55 -6.17 -3.59
C SER A 151 -2.36 -6.22 -2.62
N SER A 152 -2.55 -6.84 -1.45
CA SER A 152 -1.49 -7.00 -0.44
C SER A 152 -0.31 -7.85 -0.88
N ILE A 153 -0.58 -8.94 -1.62
CA ILE A 153 0.48 -9.76 -2.19
C ILE A 153 1.28 -8.94 -3.20
N LEU A 154 0.60 -8.24 -4.11
CA LEU A 154 1.25 -7.39 -5.12
C LEU A 154 2.11 -6.29 -4.50
N LYS A 155 1.65 -5.65 -3.40
CA LYS A 155 2.46 -4.66 -2.66
C LYS A 155 3.75 -5.25 -2.06
N SER A 156 3.74 -6.54 -1.73
CA SER A 156 4.90 -7.20 -1.11
C SER A 156 5.95 -7.67 -2.12
N LEU A 157 5.63 -7.64 -3.42
CA LEU A 157 6.57 -8.09 -4.45
C LEU A 157 7.70 -7.06 -4.63
N PRO A 158 8.97 -7.50 -4.66
CA PRO A 158 10.13 -6.62 -4.87
C PRO A 158 10.33 -6.24 -6.35
N TYR A 159 9.35 -6.51 -7.20
CA TYR A 159 9.40 -6.27 -8.64
C TYR A 159 8.01 -5.90 -9.18
N ALA A 160 8.02 -5.20 -10.32
CA ALA A 160 6.81 -4.92 -11.08
C ALA A 160 6.39 -6.16 -11.86
N VAL A 161 5.12 -6.53 -11.73
CA VAL A 161 4.51 -7.63 -12.49
C VAL A 161 4.33 -7.17 -13.93
N THR A 162 4.86 -7.94 -14.88
CA THR A 162 4.77 -7.63 -16.32
C THR A 162 3.92 -8.63 -17.09
N SER A 163 3.52 -9.73 -16.46
CA SER A 163 2.66 -10.75 -17.06
C SER A 163 1.88 -11.46 -15.96
N VAL A 164 0.60 -11.73 -16.22
CA VAL A 164 -0.28 -12.44 -15.29
C VAL A 164 0.17 -13.89 -15.06
N ASP A 165 0.88 -14.50 -16.00
CA ASP A 165 1.42 -15.86 -15.84
C ASP A 165 2.47 -15.93 -14.72
N SER A 166 3.17 -14.83 -14.44
CA SER A 166 4.09 -14.75 -13.28
C SER A 166 3.38 -14.85 -11.94
N LEU A 167 2.05 -14.72 -11.93
CA LEU A 167 1.20 -14.84 -10.75
C LEU A 167 0.57 -16.23 -10.60
N ARG A 168 0.92 -17.18 -11.48
CA ARG A 168 0.38 -18.54 -11.41
C ARG A 168 0.74 -19.18 -10.08
N GLY A 169 -0.25 -19.75 -9.40
CA GLY A 169 -0.09 -20.37 -8.08
C GLY A 169 -0.13 -19.40 -6.90
N PHE A 170 -0.40 -18.10 -7.14
CA PHE A 170 -0.54 -17.14 -6.05
C PHE A 170 -1.75 -17.47 -5.17
N PRO A 171 -1.58 -17.57 -3.84
CA PRO A 171 -2.69 -17.88 -2.94
C PRO A 171 -3.79 -16.83 -3.03
N GLY A 172 -5.03 -17.28 -3.28
CA GLY A 172 -6.21 -16.41 -3.32
C GLY A 172 -6.37 -15.57 -4.59
N LEU A 173 -5.51 -15.75 -5.61
CA LEU A 173 -5.73 -15.15 -6.92
C LEU A 173 -6.83 -15.92 -7.67
N GLY A 174 -8.08 -15.45 -7.56
CA GLY A 174 -9.20 -15.97 -8.33
C GLY A 174 -9.25 -15.40 -9.76
N GLU A 175 -10.05 -16.04 -10.63
CA GLU A 175 -10.16 -15.66 -12.05
C GLU A 175 -10.54 -14.19 -12.26
N HIS A 176 -11.38 -13.64 -11.38
CA HIS A 176 -11.76 -12.22 -11.46
C HIS A 176 -10.56 -11.29 -11.26
N CYS A 177 -9.77 -11.49 -10.20
CA CYS A 177 -8.56 -10.69 -9.99
C CYS A 177 -7.53 -10.90 -11.11
N ARG A 178 -7.42 -12.14 -11.61
CA ARG A 178 -6.56 -12.48 -12.75
C ARG A 178 -6.91 -11.63 -13.98
N LYS A 179 -8.19 -11.61 -14.35
CA LYS A 179 -8.70 -10.82 -15.48
C LYS A 179 -8.47 -9.33 -15.32
N VAL A 180 -8.74 -8.76 -14.14
CA VAL A 180 -8.48 -7.33 -13.87
C VAL A 180 -7.00 -7.00 -14.06
N ILE A 181 -6.10 -7.85 -13.56
CA ILE A 181 -4.65 -7.64 -13.72
C ILE A 181 -4.22 -7.80 -15.18
N GLU A 182 -4.74 -8.80 -15.88
CA GLU A 182 -4.47 -9.07 -17.29
C GLU A 182 -4.86 -7.87 -18.17
N GLU A 183 -6.09 -7.35 -18.04
CA GLU A 183 -6.55 -6.15 -18.76
C GLU A 183 -5.64 -4.94 -18.50
N ILE A 184 -5.27 -4.68 -17.25
CA ILE A 184 -4.40 -3.52 -16.93
C ILE A 184 -3.00 -3.70 -17.53
N LEU A 185 -2.47 -4.92 -17.59
CA LEU A 185 -1.15 -5.17 -18.15
C LEU A 185 -1.15 -5.09 -19.69
N GLU A 186 -2.24 -5.50 -20.34
CA GLU A 186 -2.37 -5.51 -21.80
C GLU A 186 -2.82 -4.15 -22.36
N ASP A 187 -3.86 -3.57 -21.78
CA ASP A 187 -4.55 -2.39 -22.29
C ASP A 187 -4.22 -1.11 -21.49
N GLY A 188 -3.53 -1.23 -20.36
CA GLY A 188 -3.20 -0.13 -19.45
C GLY A 188 -4.36 0.29 -18.52
N VAL A 189 -5.57 -0.22 -18.75
CA VAL A 189 -6.79 0.08 -17.99
C VAL A 189 -7.64 -1.18 -17.85
N CYS A 190 -8.55 -1.21 -16.87
CA CYS A 190 -9.57 -2.25 -16.74
C CYS A 190 -10.96 -1.63 -16.86
N GLN A 191 -11.80 -2.16 -17.74
CA GLN A 191 -13.11 -1.56 -18.05
C GLN A 191 -14.04 -1.55 -16.81
N GLU A 192 -13.97 -2.57 -15.97
CA GLU A 192 -14.75 -2.61 -14.71
C GLU A 192 -14.33 -1.50 -13.76
N VAL A 193 -13.02 -1.26 -13.62
CA VAL A 193 -12.47 -0.22 -12.74
C VAL A 193 -12.91 1.16 -13.21
N GLU A 194 -12.84 1.42 -14.53
CA GLU A 194 -13.32 2.67 -15.12
C GLU A 194 -14.83 2.85 -14.90
N SER A 195 -15.62 1.81 -15.14
CA SER A 195 -17.08 1.85 -14.94
C SER A 195 -17.45 2.12 -13.48
N VAL A 196 -16.76 1.50 -12.52
CA VAL A 196 -16.95 1.76 -11.09
C VAL A 196 -16.58 3.20 -10.74
N THR A 197 -15.44 3.69 -11.23
CA THR A 197 -14.95 5.04 -10.95
C THR A 197 -15.90 6.11 -11.49
N GLN A 198 -16.50 5.89 -12.66
CA GLN A 198 -17.46 6.80 -13.29
C GLN A 198 -18.89 6.69 -12.71
N SER A 199 -19.15 5.69 -11.85
CA SER A 199 -20.47 5.51 -11.24
C SER A 199 -20.79 6.61 -10.25
N GLN A 200 -21.90 7.33 -10.48
CA GLN A 200 -22.43 8.34 -9.55
C GLN A 200 -22.58 7.79 -8.13
N ARG A 201 -23.00 6.52 -8.02
CA ARG A 201 -23.15 5.82 -6.75
C ARG A 201 -21.83 5.72 -6.02
N TYR A 202 -20.79 5.22 -6.70
CA TYR A 202 -19.47 5.04 -6.10
C TYR A 202 -18.87 6.37 -5.64
N GLN A 203 -18.96 7.40 -6.49
CA GLN A 203 -18.47 8.75 -6.19
C GLN A 203 -19.19 9.36 -4.97
N THR A 204 -20.52 9.24 -4.93
CA THR A 204 -21.33 9.79 -3.82
C THR A 204 -21.04 9.07 -2.51
N LEU A 205 -20.96 7.74 -2.54
CA LEU A 205 -20.63 6.98 -1.33
C LEU A 205 -19.23 7.28 -0.84
N THR A 206 -18.24 7.35 -1.73
CA THR A 206 -16.85 7.72 -1.38
C THR A 206 -16.79 9.11 -0.77
N LEU A 207 -17.52 10.08 -1.34
CA LEU A 207 -17.65 11.42 -0.78
C LEU A 207 -18.24 11.38 0.63
N PHE A 208 -19.37 10.71 0.82
CA PHE A 208 -20.07 10.69 2.11
C PHE A 208 -19.30 9.93 3.18
N THR A 209 -18.68 8.78 2.87
CA THR A 209 -17.88 8.03 3.84
C THR A 209 -16.57 8.71 4.21
N SER A 210 -16.14 9.73 3.46
CA SER A 210 -14.99 10.57 3.84
C SER A 210 -15.31 11.59 4.95
N ILE A 211 -16.60 11.78 5.26
CA ILE A 211 -17.05 12.65 6.35
C ILE A 211 -16.89 11.90 7.68
N PHE A 212 -16.20 12.52 8.65
CA PHE A 212 -16.09 11.96 10.00
C PHE A 212 -17.48 11.70 10.62
N GLY A 213 -17.69 10.49 11.17
CA GLY A 213 -18.97 10.04 11.72
C GLY A 213 -19.94 9.43 10.69
N VAL A 214 -19.52 9.23 9.45
CA VAL A 214 -20.36 8.65 8.38
C VAL A 214 -19.79 7.32 7.90
N GLY A 215 -20.46 6.23 8.24
CA GLY A 215 -20.18 4.90 7.69
C GLY A 215 -21.03 4.57 6.46
N VAL A 216 -20.72 3.43 5.81
CA VAL A 216 -21.38 2.95 4.58
C VAL A 216 -22.91 2.97 4.67
N LYS A 217 -23.48 2.51 5.79
CA LYS A 217 -24.95 2.48 5.98
C LYS A 217 -25.59 3.87 5.96
N THR A 218 -24.93 4.85 6.56
CA THR A 218 -25.41 6.24 6.58
C THR A 218 -25.27 6.87 5.21
N ALA A 219 -24.12 6.68 4.55
CA ALA A 219 -23.88 7.14 3.19
C ALA A 219 -24.90 6.55 2.20
N GLU A 220 -25.20 5.24 2.34
CA GLU A 220 -26.19 4.54 1.54
C GLU A 220 -27.60 5.12 1.71
N LYS A 221 -27.97 5.42 2.95
CA LYS A 221 -29.24 6.04 3.27
C LYS A 221 -29.36 7.40 2.59
N TRP A 222 -28.36 8.27 2.74
CA TRP A 222 -28.38 9.61 2.15
C TRP A 222 -28.40 9.57 0.61
N TYR A 223 -27.67 8.63 0.00
CA TYR A 223 -27.72 8.42 -1.44
C TYR A 223 -29.13 8.02 -1.91
N LYS A 224 -29.81 7.11 -1.19
CA LYS A 224 -31.21 6.72 -1.50
C LYS A 224 -32.19 7.88 -1.34
N GLU A 225 -31.93 8.77 -0.38
CA GLU A 225 -32.64 10.02 -0.16
C GLU A 225 -32.29 11.12 -1.20
N GLN A 226 -31.54 10.76 -2.25
CA GLN A 226 -31.16 11.63 -3.38
C GLN A 226 -30.18 12.75 -3.03
N HIS A 227 -29.46 12.64 -1.90
CA HIS A 227 -28.33 13.52 -1.63
C HIS A 227 -27.09 13.06 -2.39
N GLN A 228 -26.39 13.98 -3.05
CA GLN A 228 -25.23 13.68 -3.89
C GLN A 228 -24.00 14.53 -3.54
N THR A 229 -24.20 15.70 -2.93
CA THR A 229 -23.13 16.64 -2.61
C THR A 229 -23.10 17.04 -1.13
N LEU A 230 -21.98 17.62 -0.68
CA LEU A 230 -21.89 18.21 0.66
C LEU A 230 -22.84 19.41 0.83
N ALA A 231 -23.12 20.14 -0.26
CA ALA A 231 -24.06 21.24 -0.24
C ALA A 231 -25.49 20.75 0.01
N ASP A 232 -25.88 19.62 -0.61
CA ASP A 232 -27.17 18.98 -0.39
C ASP A 232 -27.34 18.59 1.08
N LEU A 233 -26.31 17.97 1.66
CA LEU A 233 -26.32 17.59 3.08
C LEU A 233 -26.45 18.82 3.99
N ARG A 234 -25.70 19.88 3.73
CA ARG A 234 -25.75 21.13 4.52
C ARG A 234 -27.09 21.85 4.42
N ALA A 235 -27.77 21.76 3.27
CA ALA A 235 -29.09 22.34 3.07
C ALA A 235 -30.25 21.42 3.50
N SER A 236 -29.97 20.15 3.81
CA SER A 236 -30.97 19.16 4.17
C SER A 236 -31.59 19.40 5.55
N GLN A 237 -32.71 18.71 5.80
CA GLN A 237 -33.33 18.62 7.14
C GLN A 237 -32.83 17.38 7.93
N ILE A 238 -31.71 16.78 7.50
CA ILE A 238 -31.15 15.61 8.18
C ILE A 238 -30.70 16.01 9.59
N ARG A 239 -31.12 15.21 10.59
CA ARG A 239 -30.61 15.34 11.95
C ARG A 239 -29.28 14.61 12.07
N PHE A 240 -28.20 15.36 11.93
CA PHE A 240 -26.83 14.86 12.09
C PHE A 240 -26.50 14.51 13.55
N THR A 241 -25.68 13.48 13.76
CA THR A 241 -25.01 13.23 15.04
C THR A 241 -23.97 14.32 15.31
N LYS A 242 -23.49 14.44 16.56
CA LYS A 242 -22.42 15.40 16.89
C LYS A 242 -21.16 15.16 16.05
N GLU A 243 -20.77 13.90 15.87
CA GLU A 243 -19.65 13.51 14.99
C GLU A 243 -19.84 14.03 13.56
N GLN A 244 -21.02 13.79 12.98
CA GLN A 244 -21.34 14.19 11.62
C GLN A 244 -21.39 15.71 11.45
N GLN A 245 -21.92 16.44 12.44
CA GLN A 245 -21.90 17.90 12.45
C GLN A 245 -20.47 18.43 12.39
N VAL A 246 -19.60 17.92 13.26
CA VAL A 246 -18.19 18.31 13.31
C VAL A 246 -17.45 17.87 12.04
N GLY A 247 -17.73 16.67 11.54
CA GLY A 247 -17.18 16.15 10.29
C GLY A 247 -17.53 17.00 9.08
N LEU A 248 -18.75 17.52 9.00
CA LEU A 248 -19.18 18.47 7.95
C LEU A 248 -18.59 19.86 8.14
N GLN A 249 -18.46 20.31 9.39
CA GLN A 249 -17.94 21.63 9.76
C GLN A 249 -16.45 21.76 9.43
N TYR A 250 -15.65 20.73 9.70
CA TYR A 250 -14.20 20.72 9.49
C TYR A 250 -13.76 19.83 8.32
N TYR A 251 -14.67 19.49 7.42
CA TYR A 251 -14.45 18.54 6.32
C TYR A 251 -13.15 18.81 5.53
N GLU A 252 -12.93 20.05 5.11
CA GLU A 252 -11.74 20.44 4.32
C GLU A 252 -10.42 20.17 5.06
N ASP A 253 -10.37 20.45 6.36
CA ASP A 253 -9.18 20.20 7.18
C ASP A 253 -8.97 18.70 7.42
N LEU A 254 -10.05 17.97 7.73
CA LEU A 254 -10.01 16.53 8.06
C LEU A 254 -9.72 15.65 6.84
N THR A 255 -10.05 16.12 5.64
CA THR A 255 -9.70 15.44 4.38
C THR A 255 -8.32 15.84 3.87
N THR A 256 -7.76 16.96 4.34
CA THR A 256 -6.37 17.33 4.07
C THR A 256 -5.42 16.40 4.83
N PRO A 257 -4.50 15.67 4.15
CA PRO A 257 -3.59 14.76 4.83
C PRO A 257 -2.79 15.44 5.95
N VAL A 258 -2.64 14.73 7.06
CA VAL A 258 -1.78 15.12 8.18
C VAL A 258 -0.34 14.75 7.82
N THR A 259 0.61 15.66 8.01
CA THR A 259 2.04 15.40 7.77
C THR A 259 2.74 14.86 9.03
N ARG A 260 3.91 14.25 8.87
CA ARG A 260 4.78 13.85 9.99
C ARG A 260 5.06 15.02 10.94
N ALA A 261 5.40 16.19 10.40
CA ALA A 261 5.68 17.38 11.20
C ALA A 261 4.47 17.83 12.02
N GLU A 262 3.27 17.77 11.43
CA GLU A 262 2.02 18.03 12.16
C GLU A 262 1.76 17.01 13.27
N ALA A 263 2.01 15.72 13.00
CA ALA A 263 1.91 14.66 14.01
C ALA A 263 2.89 14.87 15.18
N ASP A 264 4.12 15.31 14.90
CA ASP A 264 5.13 15.60 15.91
C ASP A 264 4.78 16.84 16.75
N MET A 265 4.17 17.86 16.15
CA MET A 265 3.63 19.02 16.89
C MET A 265 2.51 18.60 17.83
N ILE A 266 1.55 17.80 17.35
CA ILE A 266 0.47 17.26 18.18
C ILE A 266 1.04 16.39 19.31
N ARG A 267 2.05 15.56 19.02
CA ARG A 267 2.72 14.74 20.03
C ARG A 267 3.24 15.57 21.20
N LYS A 268 3.92 16.69 20.93
CA LYS A 268 4.43 17.59 21.99
C LYS A 268 3.29 18.13 22.87
N THR A 269 2.21 18.58 22.25
CA THR A 269 1.01 19.04 22.98
C THR A 269 0.41 17.95 23.87
N VAL A 270 0.32 16.72 23.37
CA VAL A 270 -0.17 15.56 24.13
C VAL A 270 0.80 15.20 25.26
N GLU A 271 2.11 15.22 25.02
CA GLU A 271 3.16 14.98 26.02
C GLU A 271 3.07 15.98 27.18
N GLU A 272 2.97 17.27 26.88
CA GLU A 272 2.80 18.33 27.88
C GLU A 272 1.55 18.10 28.74
N ALA A 273 0.42 17.77 28.11
CA ALA A 273 -0.83 17.51 28.81
C ALA A 273 -0.74 16.25 29.69
N VAL A 274 -0.17 15.16 29.18
CA VAL A 274 -0.04 13.89 29.90
C VAL A 274 0.91 14.02 31.09
N TYR A 275 2.11 14.58 30.88
CA TYR A 275 3.14 14.68 31.92
C TYR A 275 2.75 15.60 33.07
N ARG A 276 1.81 16.52 32.84
CA ARG A 276 1.23 17.32 33.93
C ARG A 276 0.47 16.48 34.96
N TYR A 277 -0.18 15.39 34.54
CA TYR A 277 -1.01 14.56 35.42
C TYR A 277 -0.38 13.21 35.76
N LEU A 278 0.46 12.69 34.88
CA LEU A 278 1.14 11.41 35.07
C LEU A 278 2.60 11.50 34.58
N PRO A 279 3.50 12.11 35.39
CA PRO A 279 4.93 12.08 35.12
C PRO A 279 5.43 10.64 35.01
N GLY A 280 6.30 10.36 34.02
CA GLY A 280 6.82 9.02 33.77
C GLY A 280 5.95 8.16 32.86
N ALA A 281 4.82 8.66 32.37
CA ALA A 281 4.05 8.00 31.30
C ALA A 281 4.91 7.81 30.03
N VAL A 282 4.57 6.81 29.24
CA VAL A 282 5.19 6.53 27.95
C VAL A 282 4.15 6.76 26.86
N ILE A 283 4.46 7.63 25.91
CA ILE A 283 3.59 7.98 24.78
C ILE A 283 4.26 7.50 23.51
N THR A 284 3.56 6.67 22.74
CA THR A 284 4.07 6.04 21.52
C THR A 284 3.14 6.37 20.36
N LEU A 285 3.71 7.00 19.33
CA LEU A 285 3.04 7.19 18.04
C LEU A 285 2.82 5.82 17.39
N ALA A 286 1.58 5.54 17.00
CA ALA A 286 1.16 4.27 16.41
C ALA A 286 0.67 4.48 14.95
N GLY A 287 -0.17 3.57 14.46
CA GLY A 287 -0.85 3.73 13.19
C GLY A 287 0.06 3.82 11.96
N GLY A 288 -0.43 4.53 10.95
CA GLY A 288 0.28 4.70 9.67
C GLY A 288 1.66 5.36 9.81
N PHE A 289 1.77 6.31 10.74
CA PHE A 289 3.00 7.02 11.01
C PHE A 289 4.06 6.10 11.63
N ARG A 290 3.72 5.18 12.55
CA ARG A 290 4.68 4.17 13.05
C ARG A 290 5.18 3.23 11.96
N ARG A 291 4.36 2.96 10.94
CA ARG A 291 4.73 2.16 9.75
C ARG A 291 5.52 2.93 8.69
N GLY A 292 5.97 4.14 9.00
CA GLY A 292 6.84 4.96 8.14
C GLY A 292 6.12 5.85 7.12
N LYS A 293 4.78 5.97 7.17
CA LYS A 293 4.09 6.90 6.26
C LYS A 293 4.46 8.35 6.60
N GLU A 294 4.72 9.16 5.58
CA GLU A 294 4.95 10.61 5.75
C GLU A 294 3.65 11.41 5.92
N THR A 295 2.53 10.82 5.48
CA THR A 295 1.20 11.41 5.62
C THR A 295 0.16 10.39 6.10
N GLY A 296 -0.85 10.87 6.82
CA GLY A 296 -1.94 10.08 7.40
C GLY A 296 -3.29 10.82 7.38
N HIS A 297 -4.36 10.14 7.76
CA HIS A 297 -5.69 10.75 7.94
C HIS A 297 -5.90 11.28 9.37
N ASP A 298 -5.20 10.69 10.32
CA ASP A 298 -5.29 10.88 11.76
C ASP A 298 -3.93 10.57 12.42
N VAL A 299 -3.82 10.90 13.71
CA VAL A 299 -2.64 10.62 14.53
C VAL A 299 -3.05 9.74 15.71
N ASP A 300 -2.48 8.55 15.78
CA ASP A 300 -2.77 7.58 16.84
C ASP A 300 -1.68 7.59 17.93
N PHE A 301 -2.07 7.78 19.19
CA PHE A 301 -1.16 7.68 20.33
C PHE A 301 -1.58 6.60 21.30
N LEU A 302 -0.64 5.72 21.64
CA LEU A 302 -0.75 4.79 22.75
C LEU A 302 -0.03 5.36 23.96
N ILE A 303 -0.71 5.38 25.09
CA ILE A 303 -0.23 5.95 26.33
C ILE A 303 -0.28 4.87 27.41
N THR A 304 0.84 4.66 28.08
CA THR A 304 0.95 3.70 29.20
C THR A 304 1.79 4.29 30.32
N HIS A 305 1.92 3.56 31.43
CA HIS A 305 2.79 3.91 32.53
C HIS A 305 3.55 2.67 33.02
N PRO A 306 4.86 2.75 33.33
CA PRO A 306 5.65 1.58 33.75
C PRO A 306 5.11 0.84 34.99
N GLU A 307 4.41 1.55 35.86
CA GLU A 307 3.67 0.96 36.98
C GLU A 307 2.20 0.74 36.60
N GLU A 308 1.79 -0.54 36.57
CA GLU A 308 0.45 -0.99 36.20
C GLU A 308 -0.65 -0.30 37.02
N GLY A 309 -1.69 0.19 36.34
CA GLY A 309 -2.87 0.77 36.93
C GLY A 309 -2.78 2.27 37.18
N LYS A 310 -1.58 2.88 37.10
CA LYS A 310 -1.43 4.35 37.21
C LYS A 310 -1.98 5.09 36.00
N GLU A 311 -2.09 4.44 34.85
CA GLU A 311 -2.66 5.00 33.63
C GLU A 311 -4.17 5.23 33.70
N LYS A 312 -4.89 4.58 34.62
CA LYS A 312 -6.36 4.57 34.65
C LYS A 312 -6.95 5.97 34.84
N GLY A 313 -7.95 6.32 34.02
CA GLY A 313 -8.65 7.60 34.09
C GLY A 313 -7.79 8.80 33.69
N LEU A 314 -6.67 8.55 33.00
CA LEU A 314 -5.81 9.60 32.46
C LEU A 314 -6.51 10.36 31.34
N VAL A 315 -7.32 9.69 30.51
CA VAL A 315 -7.86 10.30 29.28
C VAL A 315 -8.70 11.53 29.62
N THR A 316 -9.61 11.43 30.58
CA THR A 316 -10.50 12.52 30.98
C THR A 316 -9.72 13.73 31.47
N LYS A 317 -8.64 13.53 32.23
CA LYS A 317 -7.80 14.63 32.73
C LYS A 317 -7.07 15.35 31.59
N VAL A 318 -6.51 14.58 30.64
CA VAL A 318 -5.82 15.11 29.46
C VAL A 318 -6.78 15.90 28.58
N ILE A 319 -7.96 15.34 28.28
CA ILE A 319 -8.99 16.00 27.46
C ILE A 319 -9.48 17.29 28.11
N GLN A 320 -9.77 17.28 29.41
CA GLN A 320 -10.17 18.48 30.15
C GLN A 320 -9.10 19.57 30.12
N HIS A 321 -7.82 19.19 30.24
CA HIS A 321 -6.71 20.12 30.17
C HIS A 321 -6.58 20.74 28.77
N MET A 322 -6.56 19.93 27.72
CA MET A 322 -6.50 20.42 26.34
C MET A 322 -7.72 21.29 25.99
N ALA A 323 -8.91 20.93 26.51
CA ALA A 323 -10.11 21.75 26.35
C ALA A 323 -9.98 23.11 27.06
N SER A 324 -9.39 23.15 28.27
CA SER A 324 -9.15 24.40 29.00
C SER A 324 -8.19 25.36 28.27
N GLN A 325 -7.36 24.84 27.36
CA GLN A 325 -6.48 25.64 26.49
C GLN A 325 -7.12 26.00 25.14
N GLY A 326 -8.38 25.63 24.91
CA GLY A 326 -9.09 25.89 23.65
C GLY A 326 -8.58 25.05 22.47
N LEU A 327 -7.95 23.91 22.74
CA LEU A 327 -7.37 23.03 21.71
C LEU A 327 -8.33 21.93 21.24
N MET A 328 -9.48 21.75 21.90
CA MET A 328 -10.41 20.67 21.60
C MET A 328 -11.61 21.17 20.79
N LEU A 329 -11.85 20.56 19.63
CA LEU A 329 -13.02 20.82 18.77
C LEU A 329 -14.08 19.74 18.93
N TYR A 330 -13.65 18.51 19.24
CA TYR A 330 -14.51 17.37 19.50
C TYR A 330 -13.78 16.33 20.36
N SER A 331 -14.51 15.63 21.21
CA SER A 331 -14.03 14.50 22.00
C SER A 331 -15.16 13.52 22.26
N ASP A 332 -14.91 12.23 22.07
CA ASP A 332 -15.76 11.14 22.52
C ASP A 332 -14.94 10.16 23.36
N GLU A 333 -15.20 10.16 24.66
CA GLU A 333 -14.49 9.35 25.65
C GLU A 333 -15.19 8.00 25.82
N ILE A 334 -14.43 6.93 25.64
CA ILE A 334 -14.89 5.55 25.82
C ILE A 334 -14.07 4.94 26.94
N GLY A 335 -14.74 4.59 28.04
CA GLY A 335 -14.11 3.90 29.17
C GLY A 335 -13.66 2.49 28.82
N ASN A 336 -12.66 2.00 29.56
CA ASN A 336 -12.17 0.62 29.42
C ASN A 336 -13.31 -0.37 29.75
N SER A 337 -13.59 -1.27 28.81
CA SER A 337 -14.63 -2.31 28.95
C SER A 337 -14.07 -3.73 28.90
N TYR A 338 -12.74 -3.87 28.92
CA TYR A 338 -12.08 -5.16 28.77
C TYR A 338 -12.38 -6.06 29.98
N GLN A 339 -12.84 -7.28 29.68
CA GLN A 339 -13.00 -8.35 30.64
C GLN A 339 -12.22 -9.57 30.11
N LYS A 340 -11.42 -10.20 30.98
CA LYS A 340 -10.57 -11.37 30.67
C LYS A 340 -11.35 -12.66 30.34
N CYS A 341 -12.64 -12.56 30.02
CA CYS A 341 -13.54 -13.71 29.91
C CYS A 341 -13.43 -14.41 28.55
N ARG A 342 -13.53 -15.75 28.56
CA ARG A 342 -13.17 -16.71 27.49
C ARG A 342 -13.90 -16.58 26.14
N LYS A 343 -14.90 -15.70 26.01
CA LYS A 343 -15.72 -15.56 24.79
C LYS A 343 -15.81 -14.10 24.39
N GLN A 344 -14.80 -13.60 23.70
CA GLN A 344 -14.92 -12.34 22.97
C GLN A 344 -15.21 -12.66 21.49
N GLU A 345 -16.49 -12.87 21.18
CA GLU A 345 -17.03 -12.58 19.85
C GLU A 345 -17.63 -11.17 19.92
N THR A 346 -16.79 -10.15 19.77
CA THR A 346 -17.27 -8.77 19.66
C THR A 346 -16.80 -8.18 18.34
N SER A 347 -17.65 -7.37 17.72
CA SER A 347 -17.34 -6.63 16.49
C SER A 347 -16.36 -5.46 16.73
N LYS A 348 -15.98 -5.19 17.99
CA LYS A 348 -15.12 -4.08 18.37
C LYS A 348 -13.64 -4.51 18.30
N PHE A 349 -12.82 -3.64 17.72
CA PHE A 349 -11.40 -3.91 17.49
C PHE A 349 -10.59 -4.00 18.80
N ASP A 350 -10.93 -3.19 19.80
CA ASP A 350 -10.36 -3.18 21.14
C ASP A 350 -11.37 -2.65 22.20
N HIS A 351 -11.01 -2.77 23.48
CA HIS A 351 -11.81 -2.42 24.65
C HIS A 351 -11.06 -1.52 25.65
N PHE A 352 -9.95 -0.89 25.24
CA PHE A 352 -9.18 0.01 26.09
C PHE A 352 -9.93 1.30 26.41
N GLU A 353 -9.46 2.03 27.43
CA GLU A 353 -9.86 3.41 27.63
C GLU A 353 -9.31 4.22 26.45
N ARG A 354 -10.17 4.94 25.74
CA ARG A 354 -9.77 5.68 24.54
C ARG A 354 -10.60 6.93 24.35
N CYS A 355 -10.06 7.88 23.59
CA CYS A 355 -10.81 9.05 23.18
C CYS A 355 -10.56 9.36 21.70
N PHE A 356 -11.64 9.45 20.93
CA PHE A 356 -11.62 9.96 19.56
C PHE A 356 -11.75 11.48 19.62
N THR A 357 -10.77 12.20 19.07
CA THR A 357 -10.72 13.65 19.19
C THR A 357 -10.52 14.35 17.87
N ILE A 358 -10.93 15.61 17.83
CA ILE A 358 -10.50 16.56 16.81
C ILE A 358 -9.85 17.73 17.54
N VAL A 359 -8.56 17.93 17.27
CA VAL A 359 -7.74 18.96 17.91
C VAL A 359 -7.53 20.13 16.97
N LYS A 360 -7.43 21.32 17.56
CA LYS A 360 -7.01 22.54 16.88
C LYS A 360 -5.48 22.60 16.88
N LEU A 361 -4.87 22.30 15.74
CA LEU A 361 -3.43 22.45 15.54
C LEU A 361 -3.14 23.87 15.03
N ASN A 362 -2.57 24.72 15.88
CA ASN A 362 -2.12 26.05 15.46
C ASN A 362 -0.93 25.90 14.49
N GLN A 363 -1.01 26.58 13.36
CA GLN A 363 0.07 26.64 12.38
C GLN A 363 0.78 27.98 12.55
N GLU A 364 2.12 27.96 12.54
CA GLU A 364 2.85 29.23 12.47
C GLU A 364 2.52 29.94 11.16
N PRO A 365 2.39 31.28 11.16
CA PRO A 365 2.23 32.02 9.93
C PRO A 365 3.44 31.74 9.04
N VAL A 366 3.19 31.25 7.83
CA VAL A 366 4.23 31.15 6.82
C VAL A 366 4.64 32.59 6.49
N ASN A 367 5.72 33.06 7.10
CA ASN A 367 6.36 34.30 6.71
C ASN A 367 6.90 34.11 5.28
N THR A 368 6.07 34.40 4.28
CA THR A 368 6.52 34.66 2.91
C THR A 368 7.21 36.03 2.86
N ALA A 369 8.25 36.21 3.67
CA ALA A 369 9.24 37.26 3.48
C ALA A 369 10.22 36.78 2.38
N VAL A 370 9.72 36.65 1.15
CA VAL A 370 10.61 36.66 -0.01
C VAL A 370 11.02 38.12 -0.19
N SER A 371 12.28 38.38 0.14
CA SER A 371 12.95 39.65 -0.13
C SER A 371 12.73 40.06 -1.59
N GLY A 372 12.27 41.30 -1.78
CA GLY A 372 12.02 41.87 -3.08
C GLY A 372 13.28 41.98 -3.94
N ASN A 373 13.14 41.60 -5.20
CA ASN A 373 13.43 42.42 -6.38
C ASN A 373 13.31 41.53 -7.61
N ASP A 374 12.27 41.72 -8.42
CA ASP A 374 12.49 42.15 -9.80
C ASP A 374 11.17 42.48 -10.50
N SER A 375 11.13 43.70 -11.00
CA SER A 375 10.13 44.24 -11.89
C SER A 375 10.29 43.59 -13.28
N ARG A 376 9.21 43.07 -13.88
CA ARG A 376 8.85 43.23 -15.30
C ARG A 376 7.54 42.51 -15.68
N GLU A 377 6.56 43.36 -15.97
CA GLU A 377 5.49 43.31 -16.97
C GLU A 377 5.10 41.99 -17.68
N GLY A 378 3.80 41.68 -17.60
CA GLY A 378 2.94 41.57 -18.78
C GLY A 378 2.67 40.19 -19.39
N GLY A 379 1.50 39.60 -19.09
CA GLY A 379 0.96 38.47 -19.86
C GLY A 379 -0.37 37.95 -19.32
N GLN A 380 -1.48 38.34 -19.94
CA GLN A 380 -2.83 37.83 -19.68
C GLN A 380 -2.96 36.37 -20.11
N GLY A 381 -3.52 35.51 -19.25
CA GLY A 381 -3.89 34.14 -19.56
C GLY A 381 -4.97 33.63 -18.61
N ALA A 382 -6.17 33.44 -19.14
CA ALA A 382 -7.36 32.97 -18.42
C ALA A 382 -7.37 31.43 -18.27
N GLY A 383 -7.96 30.95 -17.17
CA GLY A 383 -8.52 29.60 -17.06
C GLY A 383 -7.84 28.69 -16.03
N GLY A 384 -8.51 28.46 -14.89
CA GLY A 384 -8.08 27.47 -13.90
C GLY A 384 -8.68 27.71 -12.51
N GLN A 385 -10.01 27.75 -12.38
CA GLN A 385 -10.68 27.78 -11.07
C GLN A 385 -10.81 26.35 -10.53
N GLY A 386 -10.24 26.10 -9.36
CA GLY A 386 -10.35 24.83 -8.64
C GLY A 386 -9.37 24.65 -7.48
N ALA A 387 -8.90 25.74 -6.86
CA ALA A 387 -8.16 25.67 -5.60
C ALA A 387 -9.09 26.17 -4.48
N GLY A 388 -9.44 25.29 -3.55
CA GLY A 388 -10.29 25.61 -2.41
C GLY A 388 -9.77 26.84 -1.67
N HIS A 389 -10.62 27.85 -1.56
CA HIS A 389 -10.36 29.08 -0.83
C HIS A 389 -10.28 28.73 0.67
N ARG A 390 -9.08 28.52 1.20
CA ARG A 390 -8.89 28.62 2.66
C ARG A 390 -9.15 30.08 3.03
N PRO A 391 -9.96 30.37 4.05
CA PRO A 391 -10.07 31.73 4.56
C PRO A 391 -8.67 32.21 4.94
N GLU A 392 -8.23 33.34 4.37
CA GLU A 392 -6.86 33.87 4.51
C GLU A 392 -6.45 34.13 5.98
N ASP A 393 -7.40 34.09 6.92
CA ASP A 393 -7.22 34.35 8.36
C ASP A 393 -7.19 33.10 9.27
N LYS A 394 -7.31 31.88 8.72
CA LYS A 394 -7.36 30.67 9.55
C LYS A 394 -5.96 30.13 9.86
N HIS A 395 -5.37 30.57 10.98
CA HIS A 395 -4.04 30.15 11.46
C HIS A 395 -3.99 28.76 12.15
N TRP A 396 -4.93 27.87 11.85
CA TRP A 396 -5.00 26.55 12.49
C TRP A 396 -5.72 25.53 11.61
N LYS A 397 -5.43 24.25 11.86
CA LYS A 397 -6.00 23.10 11.16
C LYS A 397 -6.69 22.15 12.16
N ALA A 398 -7.90 21.69 11.86
CA ALA A 398 -8.53 20.60 12.59
C ALA A 398 -7.83 19.28 12.23
N VAL A 399 -7.39 18.53 13.23
CA VAL A 399 -6.71 17.24 13.02
C VAL A 399 -7.37 16.17 13.88
N ARG A 400 -7.67 15.01 13.30
CA ARG A 400 -8.13 13.84 14.07
C ARG A 400 -6.97 13.24 14.87
N VAL A 401 -7.21 13.01 16.15
CA VAL A 401 -6.23 12.39 17.05
C VAL A 401 -6.94 11.34 17.90
N ASP A 402 -6.39 10.14 17.91
CA ASP A 402 -6.93 9.01 18.67
C ASP A 402 -5.97 8.74 19.84
N LEU A 403 -6.48 8.87 21.07
CA LEU A 403 -5.72 8.61 22.29
C LEU A 403 -6.18 7.30 22.90
N VAL A 404 -5.24 6.40 23.20
CA VAL A 404 -5.53 5.07 23.73
C VAL A 404 -4.70 4.84 24.98
N ILE A 405 -5.37 4.63 26.11
CA ILE A 405 -4.75 4.40 27.41
C ILE A 405 -4.68 2.90 27.67
N VAL A 406 -3.46 2.39 27.87
CA VAL A 406 -3.18 0.96 27.87
C VAL A 406 -2.40 0.57 29.13
N PRO A 407 -2.86 -0.44 29.89
CA PRO A 407 -2.07 -1.00 30.99
C PRO A 407 -0.75 -1.61 30.47
N ILE A 408 0.36 -1.43 31.20
CA ILE A 408 1.68 -1.85 30.71
C ILE A 408 1.75 -3.36 30.41
N SER A 409 1.01 -4.18 31.16
CA SER A 409 0.88 -5.62 30.92
C SER A 409 0.27 -6.00 29.56
N GLN A 410 -0.45 -5.09 28.91
CA GLN A 410 -1.11 -5.29 27.61
C GLN A 410 -0.49 -4.43 26.50
N PHE A 411 0.52 -3.62 26.83
CA PHE A 411 1.04 -2.60 25.93
C PHE A 411 1.60 -3.18 24.62
N ALA A 412 2.30 -4.30 24.66
CA ALA A 412 2.82 -4.95 23.46
C ALA A 412 1.70 -5.37 22.49
N TYR A 413 0.60 -5.95 23.02
CA TYR A 413 -0.55 -6.37 22.22
C TYR A 413 -1.31 -5.19 21.64
N ALA A 414 -1.47 -4.12 22.44
CA ALA A 414 -2.12 -2.91 21.97
C ALA A 414 -1.28 -2.24 20.88
N LEU A 415 0.03 -2.14 21.09
CA LEU A 415 0.96 -1.54 20.13
C LEU A 415 0.95 -2.30 18.81
N LEU A 416 0.97 -3.63 18.84
CA LEU A 416 0.81 -4.46 17.64
C LEU A 416 -0.50 -4.16 16.90
N GLY A 417 -1.62 -4.19 17.64
CA GLY A 417 -2.96 -3.93 17.10
C GLY A 417 -3.13 -2.56 16.46
N TRP A 418 -2.71 -1.52 17.17
CA TRP A 418 -2.83 -0.12 16.74
C TRP A 418 -1.75 0.30 15.74
N THR A 419 -0.67 -0.48 15.61
CA THR A 419 0.31 -0.25 14.53
C THR A 419 -0.25 -0.65 13.17
N GLY A 420 -1.07 -1.71 13.09
CA GLY A 420 -1.62 -2.19 11.82
C GLY A 420 -0.55 -2.71 10.83
N SER A 421 -0.81 -2.72 9.51
CA SER A 421 -2.03 -2.27 8.83
C SER A 421 -3.27 -3.09 9.19
N GLN A 422 -4.47 -2.60 8.85
CA GLN A 422 -5.74 -3.32 9.10
C GLN A 422 -5.71 -4.74 8.52
N LEU A 423 -5.15 -4.90 7.32
CA LEU A 423 -5.02 -6.20 6.69
C LEU A 423 -3.96 -7.07 7.36
N PHE A 424 -2.83 -6.48 7.76
CA PHE A 424 -1.79 -7.20 8.50
C PHE A 424 -2.36 -7.82 9.78
N GLU A 425 -3.08 -7.01 10.57
CA GLU A 425 -3.75 -7.45 11.80
C GLU A 425 -4.79 -8.54 11.55
N ARG A 426 -5.63 -8.36 10.52
CA ARG A 426 -6.63 -9.36 10.13
C ARG A 426 -5.98 -10.70 9.79
N GLU A 427 -4.91 -10.68 9.02
CA GLU A 427 -4.20 -11.89 8.59
C GLU A 427 -3.37 -12.51 9.72
N LEU A 428 -2.81 -11.70 10.63
CA LEU A 428 -2.12 -12.19 11.82
C LEU A 428 -3.08 -12.92 12.78
N ARG A 429 -4.25 -12.34 13.05
CA ARG A 429 -5.30 -13.00 13.86
C ARG A 429 -5.83 -14.26 13.17
N ARG A 430 -5.97 -14.22 11.84
CA ARG A 430 -6.36 -15.40 11.03
C ARG A 430 -5.30 -16.50 11.09
N TYR A 431 -4.01 -16.15 11.03
CA TYR A 431 -2.90 -17.08 11.18
C TYR A 431 -2.89 -17.70 12.58
N ALA A 432 -2.97 -16.89 13.64
CA ALA A 432 -3.02 -17.37 15.02
C ALA A 432 -4.15 -18.40 15.22
N LYS A 433 -5.35 -18.10 14.70
CA LYS A 433 -6.51 -19.00 14.79
C LYS A 433 -6.33 -20.29 13.98
N ASN A 434 -5.94 -20.17 12.71
CA ASN A 434 -5.97 -21.30 11.78
C ASN A 434 -4.72 -22.18 11.84
N CYS A 435 -3.56 -21.59 12.11
CA CYS A 435 -2.27 -22.27 12.08
C CYS A 435 -1.73 -22.59 13.48
N LYS A 436 -2.07 -21.79 14.49
CA LYS A 436 -1.61 -21.98 15.89
C LYS A 436 -2.72 -22.38 16.87
N HIS A 437 -3.98 -22.41 16.44
CA HIS A 437 -5.12 -22.66 17.32
C HIS A 437 -5.17 -21.71 18.54
N MET A 438 -4.68 -20.49 18.36
CA MET A 438 -4.65 -19.43 19.35
C MET A 438 -5.58 -18.28 18.95
N ILE A 439 -6.01 -17.49 19.94
CA ILE A 439 -6.86 -16.32 19.77
C ILE A 439 -6.01 -15.09 20.11
N LEU A 440 -5.61 -14.35 19.08
CA LEU A 440 -4.94 -13.06 19.22
C LEU A 440 -5.97 -11.93 19.20
N THR A 441 -5.86 -11.02 20.16
CA THR A 441 -6.63 -9.77 20.24
C THR A 441 -5.67 -8.61 20.52
N SER A 442 -6.18 -7.37 20.47
CA SER A 442 -5.40 -6.18 20.87
C SER A 442 -5.01 -6.16 22.36
N HIS A 443 -5.47 -7.12 23.18
CA HIS A 443 -5.25 -7.15 24.63
C HIS A 443 -4.37 -8.31 25.08
N ALA A 444 -4.45 -9.45 24.39
CA ALA A 444 -3.79 -10.67 24.79
C ALA A 444 -3.76 -11.72 23.67
N LEU A 445 -2.90 -12.71 23.85
CA LEU A 445 -2.88 -13.98 23.12
C LEU A 445 -3.32 -15.11 24.05
N TYR A 446 -4.30 -15.89 23.63
CA TYR A 446 -4.88 -16.98 24.41
C TYR A 446 -4.87 -18.31 23.64
N HIS A 447 -4.47 -19.40 24.30
CA HIS A 447 -4.52 -20.75 23.73
C HIS A 447 -5.65 -21.57 24.39
N PRO A 448 -6.78 -21.81 23.70
CA PRO A 448 -7.95 -22.44 24.29
C PRO A 448 -7.74 -23.88 24.76
N GLN A 449 -6.88 -24.63 24.08
CA GLN A 449 -6.63 -26.05 24.38
C GLN A 449 -5.78 -26.22 25.63
N GLN A 450 -4.78 -25.34 25.81
CA GLN A 450 -3.93 -25.30 27.00
C GLN A 450 -4.56 -24.47 28.14
N ASN A 451 -5.61 -23.69 27.84
CA ASN A 451 -6.21 -22.71 28.74
C ASN A 451 -5.17 -21.72 29.30
N GLU A 452 -4.28 -21.25 28.44
CA GLU A 452 -3.13 -20.43 28.80
C GLU A 452 -3.20 -19.05 28.12
N TYR A 453 -2.82 -18.02 28.87
CA TYR A 453 -2.61 -16.68 28.36
C TYR A 453 -1.12 -16.40 28.30
N PHE A 454 -0.66 -15.91 27.16
CA PHE A 454 0.73 -15.54 26.95
C PHE A 454 0.92 -14.10 27.40
N SER A 455 2.03 -13.85 28.09
CA SER A 455 2.48 -12.49 28.39
C SER A 455 3.53 -12.08 27.36
N ALA A 456 3.57 -10.79 27.04
CA ALA A 456 4.58 -10.23 26.15
C ALA A 456 4.91 -8.79 26.57
N ALA A 457 6.19 -8.50 26.75
CA ALA A 457 6.70 -7.15 26.98
C ALA A 457 7.01 -6.42 25.67
N THR A 458 7.23 -7.16 24.59
CA THR A 458 7.61 -6.64 23.26
C THR A 458 6.77 -7.25 22.15
N GLU A 459 6.74 -6.60 20.97
CA GLU A 459 6.06 -7.19 19.81
C GLU A 459 6.79 -8.46 19.35
N GLU A 460 8.12 -8.48 19.43
CA GLU A 460 9.01 -9.59 19.10
C GLU A 460 8.62 -10.87 19.86
N GLU A 461 8.30 -10.77 21.15
CA GLU A 461 7.81 -11.90 21.95
C GLU A 461 6.46 -12.43 21.44
N ILE A 462 5.56 -11.56 20.96
CA ILE A 462 4.27 -11.99 20.38
C ILE A 462 4.51 -12.79 19.10
N PHE A 463 5.43 -12.33 18.24
CA PHE A 463 5.82 -13.07 17.03
C PHE A 463 6.48 -14.40 17.39
N ALA A 464 7.32 -14.44 18.42
CA ALA A 464 7.94 -15.67 18.91
C ALA A 464 6.90 -16.68 19.43
N HIS A 465 5.91 -16.25 20.21
CA HIS A 465 4.79 -17.11 20.66
C HIS A 465 3.98 -17.68 19.50
N LEU A 466 3.89 -16.95 18.39
CA LEU A 466 3.23 -17.39 17.15
C LEU A 466 4.16 -18.14 16.20
N GLU A 467 5.42 -18.37 16.58
CA GLU A 467 6.47 -18.97 15.74
C GLU A 467 6.55 -18.32 14.35
N LEU A 468 6.49 -16.98 14.33
CA LEU A 468 6.66 -16.16 13.14
C LEU A 468 7.97 -15.40 13.22
N ASP A 469 8.62 -15.22 12.07
CA ASP A 469 9.71 -14.24 11.96
C ASP A 469 9.17 -12.85 12.29
N TYR A 470 9.94 -12.09 13.07
CA TYR A 470 9.55 -10.72 13.40
C TYR A 470 9.52 -9.84 12.14
N ILE A 471 8.39 -9.15 11.97
CA ILE A 471 8.18 -8.17 10.91
C ILE A 471 8.16 -6.78 11.54
N ALA A 472 9.10 -5.94 11.13
CA ALA A 472 9.22 -4.61 11.69
C ALA A 472 8.04 -3.71 11.26
N PRO A 473 7.67 -2.67 12.02
CA PRO A 473 6.48 -1.86 11.72
C PRO A 473 6.42 -1.30 10.30
N TRP A 474 7.56 -0.85 9.73
CA TRP A 474 7.64 -0.31 8.38
C TRP A 474 7.45 -1.37 7.26
N GLU A 475 7.46 -2.65 7.62
CA GLU A 475 7.21 -3.79 6.74
C GLU A 475 5.79 -4.36 6.88
N ARG A 476 4.92 -3.71 7.67
CA ARG A 476 3.52 -4.13 7.89
C ARG A 476 2.52 -3.36 7.01
N ASN A 477 2.96 -2.81 5.87
CA ASN A 477 2.14 -2.00 4.97
C ASN A 477 1.30 -2.85 3.98
N ALA A 478 0.74 -3.95 4.49
CA ALA A 478 -0.07 -4.93 3.77
C ALA A 478 -1.32 -4.33 3.13
#